data_AF-A0A7T5E4C5-F1
#
_entry.id   AF-A0A7T5E4C5-F1
#
_cell.length_a   1.000
_cell.length_b   1.000
_cell.length_c   1.000
_cell.angle_alpha   90.00
_cell.angle_beta   90.00
_cell.angle_gamma   90.00
#
_symmetry.space_group_name_H-M   'P 1'
#
loop_
_entity.id
_entity.type
_entity.pdbx_description
1 polymer ?
#
loop_
_entity_poly.entity_id
_entity_poly.type
_entity_poly.pdbx_seq_one_letter_code
_entity_poly.pdbx_strand_id
1 'polypeptide(L)'
;MVTSGQSVPLPSHIHYELLLQLLEQQTMATVYQSPQLRRQTQELIITLRKALSQQRQIEETCKLSNVAVEYQWSTNQPLERFSAEM
;
A
#
# COMPACT_ATOMS: atom_id res chain seq x y z
N MET A 1 27.54 -6.45 -2.99
CA MET A 1 27.21 -7.65 -3.80
C MET A 1 25.77 -7.99 -3.48
N VAL A 2 24.86 -7.81 -4.43
CA VAL A 2 23.41 -8.02 -4.24
C VAL A 2 23.18 -9.53 -4.31
N THR A 3 22.78 -10.13 -3.20
CA THR A 3 22.56 -11.57 -3.09
C THR A 3 21.31 -11.98 -3.87
N SER A 4 21.43 -13.08 -4.57
CA SER A 4 20.47 -13.66 -5.49
C SER A 4 19.10 -13.92 -4.82
N GLY A 5 18.02 -13.26 -5.29
CA GLY A 5 16.64 -13.72 -5.08
C GLY A 5 15.71 -12.92 -4.16
N GLN A 6 16.12 -11.77 -3.61
CA GLN A 6 15.25 -10.98 -2.72
C GLN A 6 14.53 -9.85 -3.47
N SER A 7 13.31 -10.13 -3.93
CA SER A 7 12.38 -9.08 -4.37
C SER A 7 11.97 -8.22 -3.18
N VAL A 8 11.83 -6.90 -3.38
CA VAL A 8 11.29 -6.00 -2.36
C VAL A 8 9.78 -6.25 -2.25
N PRO A 9 9.28 -6.66 -1.07
CA PRO A 9 7.86 -6.86 -0.88
C PRO A 9 7.16 -5.51 -0.78
N LEU A 10 6.26 -5.21 -1.72
CA LEU A 10 5.43 -4.01 -1.68
C LEU A 10 3.95 -4.39 -1.58
N PRO A 11 3.13 -3.58 -0.89
CA PRO A 11 1.70 -3.82 -0.86
C PRO A 11 1.10 -3.65 -2.26
N SER A 12 0.18 -4.52 -2.64
CA SER A 12 -0.50 -4.37 -3.93
C SER A 12 -1.36 -3.11 -3.95
N HIS A 13 -1.41 -2.42 -5.09
CA HIS A 13 -2.19 -1.17 -5.23
C HIS A 13 -3.67 -1.34 -4.90
N ILE A 14 -4.21 -2.54 -5.12
CA ILE A 14 -5.60 -2.91 -4.80
C ILE A 14 -5.98 -2.62 -3.34
N HIS A 15 -5.03 -2.67 -2.40
CA HIS A 15 -5.27 -2.32 -0.99
C HIS A 15 -5.66 -0.86 -0.84
N TYR A 16 -4.95 0.04 -1.53
CA TYR A 16 -5.25 1.47 -1.52
C TYR A 16 -6.57 1.75 -2.23
N GLU A 17 -6.82 1.09 -3.36
CA GLU A 17 -8.06 1.27 -4.12
C GLU A 17 -9.28 0.84 -3.31
N LEU A 18 -9.23 -0.32 -2.64
CA LEU A 18 -10.30 -0.80 -1.79
C LEU A 18 -10.58 0.18 -0.64
N LEU A 19 -9.53 0.63 0.06
CA LEU A 19 -9.66 1.59 1.16
C LEU A 19 -10.24 2.92 0.67
N LEU A 20 -9.75 3.44 -0.47
CA LEU A 20 -10.24 4.67 -1.07
C LEU A 20 -11.71 4.56 -1.47
N GLN A 21 -12.11 3.48 -2.15
CA GLN A 21 -13.51 3.25 -2.53
C GLN A 21 -14.44 3.18 -1.32
N LEU A 22 -14.04 2.49 -0.25
CA LEU A 22 -14.83 2.41 0.98
C LEU A 22 -15.00 3.79 1.62
N LEU A 23 -13.91 4.56 1.73
CA LEU A 23 -13.95 5.89 2.32
C LEU A 23 -14.79 6.87 1.49
N GLU A 24 -14.63 6.85 0.18
CA GLU A 24 -15.31 7.76 -0.75
C GLU A 24 -16.80 7.43 -0.93
N GLN A 25 -17.16 6.15 -1.02
CA GLN A 25 -18.52 5.74 -1.35
C GLN A 25 -19.37 5.48 -0.11
N GLN A 26 -18.80 4.88 0.94
CA GLN A 26 -19.56 4.44 2.10
C GLN A 26 -19.37 5.39 3.29
N THR A 27 -18.12 5.69 3.65
CA THR A 27 -17.84 6.54 4.81
C THR A 27 -18.29 7.97 4.56
N MET A 28 -17.95 8.58 3.41
CA MET A 28 -18.36 9.95 3.09
C MET A 28 -19.88 10.15 3.04
N ALA A 29 -20.61 9.17 2.51
CA ALA A 29 -22.07 9.17 2.52
C ALA A 29 -22.64 9.18 3.95
N THR A 30 -22.03 8.38 4.83
CA THR A 30 -22.49 8.24 6.23
C THR A 30 -22.15 9.45 7.09
N VAL A 31 -20.93 10.00 6.95
CA VAL A 31 -20.47 11.13 7.77
C VAL A 31 -20.90 12.50 7.23
N TYR A 32 -21.72 12.53 6.17
CA TYR A 32 -22.12 13.77 5.51
C TYR A 32 -22.72 14.80 6.48
N GLN A 33 -23.48 14.37 7.49
CA GLN A 33 -24.12 15.28 8.45
C GLN A 33 -23.17 15.80 9.55
N SER A 34 -21.97 15.23 9.70
CA SER A 34 -20.97 15.65 10.68
C SER A 34 -19.78 16.33 10.01
N PRO A 35 -19.69 17.68 10.03
CA PRO A 35 -18.61 18.41 9.37
C PRO A 35 -17.21 18.06 9.89
N GLN A 36 -17.10 17.63 11.15
CA GLN A 36 -15.83 17.21 11.75
C GLN A 36 -15.38 15.86 11.17
N LEU A 37 -16.25 14.85 11.20
CA LEU A 37 -15.95 13.53 10.64
C LEU A 37 -15.73 13.58 9.13
N ARG A 38 -16.47 14.47 8.43
CA ARG A 38 -16.28 14.70 7.00
C ARG A 38 -14.86 15.17 6.70
N ARG A 39 -14.38 16.20 7.42
CA ARG A 39 -13.00 16.70 7.25
C ARG A 39 -11.96 15.62 7.57
N GLN A 40 -12.13 14.90 8.67
CA GLN A 40 -11.21 13.81 9.05
C GLN A 40 -11.14 12.71 7.98
N THR A 41 -12.28 12.33 7.40
CA THR A 41 -12.33 11.33 6.32
C THR A 41 -11.66 11.86 5.05
N GLN A 42 -11.86 13.13 4.70
CA GLN A 42 -11.19 13.76 3.55
C GLN A 42 -9.66 13.79 3.73
N GLU A 43 -9.18 14.16 4.91
CA GLU A 43 -7.74 14.13 5.23
C GLU A 43 -7.16 12.71 5.13
N LEU A 44 -7.92 11.71 5.57
CA LEU A 44 -7.52 10.31 5.44
C LEU A 44 -7.41 9.88 3.96
N ILE A 45 -8.40 10.23 3.14
CA ILE A 45 -8.37 9.98 1.68
C ILE A 45 -7.13 10.64 1.04
N ILE A 46 -6.86 11.91 1.37
CA ILE A 46 -5.69 12.63 0.88
C ILE A 46 -4.39 11.93 1.29
N THR A 47 -4.30 11.48 2.54
CA THR A 47 -3.14 10.78 3.06
C THR A 47 -2.89 9.45 2.33
N LEU A 48 -3.95 8.68 2.07
CA LEU A 48 -3.84 7.41 1.33
C LEU A 48 -3.39 7.63 -0.11
N ARG A 49 -3.90 8.65 -0.81
CA ARG A 49 -3.45 8.99 -2.16
C ARG A 49 -1.98 9.43 -2.19
N LYS A 50 -1.54 10.18 -1.18
CA LYS A 50 -0.12 10.53 -1.00
C LYS A 50 0.74 9.30 -0.77
N ALA A 51 0.29 8.37 0.08
CA ALA A 51 0.99 7.11 0.33
C ALA A 51 1.12 6.26 -0.95
N LEU A 52 0.06 6.15 -1.76
CA LEU A 52 0.11 5.46 -3.05
C LEU A 52 1.11 6.13 -4.02
N SER A 53 1.12 7.45 -4.07
CA SER A 53 2.11 8.20 -4.86
C SER A 53 3.55 7.93 -4.42
N GLN A 54 3.81 7.88 -3.11
CA GLN A 54 5.12 7.55 -2.56
C GLN A 54 5.52 6.11 -2.88
N GLN A 55 4.58 5.17 -2.80
CA GLN A 55 4.86 3.79 -3.19
C GLN A 55 5.28 3.68 -4.66
N ARG A 56 4.62 4.38 -5.57
CA ARG A 56 5.00 4.41 -6.99
C ARG A 56 6.42 4.96 -7.20
N GLN A 57 6.84 5.94 -6.40
CA GLN A 57 8.21 6.44 -6.43
C GLN A 57 9.23 5.37 -5.96
N ILE A 58 8.85 4.57 -4.96
CA ILE A 58 9.67 3.41 -4.52
C ILE A 58 9.77 2.38 -5.65
N GLU A 59 8.65 2.04 -6.30
CA GLU A 59 8.62 1.10 -7.44
C GLU A 59 9.49 1.58 -8.59
N GLU A 60 9.43 2.87 -8.92
CA GLU A 60 10.28 3.48 -9.94
C GLU A 60 11.76 3.43 -9.56
N THR A 61 12.08 3.71 -8.29
CA THR A 61 13.46 3.59 -7.78
C THR A 61 13.97 2.16 -7.85
N CYS A 62 13.14 1.17 -7.50
CA CYS A 62 13.46 -0.25 -7.63
C CYS A 62 13.70 -0.62 -9.10
N LYS A 63 12.83 -0.16 -10.01
CA LYS A 63 12.97 -0.38 -11.46
C LYS A 63 14.28 0.21 -12.00
N LEU A 64 14.61 1.45 -11.64
CA LEU A 64 15.86 2.11 -12.04
C LEU A 64 17.10 1.41 -11.48
N SER A 65 16.98 0.82 -10.30
CA SER A 65 18.06 0.07 -9.62
C SER A 65 18.12 -1.40 -10.02
N ASN A 66 17.28 -1.84 -10.97
CA ASN A 66 17.14 -3.24 -11.39
C ASN A 66 16.85 -4.21 -10.22
N VAL A 67 16.08 -3.74 -9.23
CA VAL A 67 15.60 -4.51 -8.08
C VAL A 67 14.19 -5.01 -8.38
N ALA A 68 13.96 -6.32 -8.22
CA ALA A 68 12.64 -6.91 -8.43
C ALA A 68 11.66 -6.47 -7.34
N VAL A 69 10.42 -6.18 -7.72
CA VAL A 69 9.31 -5.87 -6.80
C VAL A 69 8.36 -7.06 -6.76
N GLU A 70 7.98 -7.50 -5.56
CA GLU A 70 6.95 -8.51 -5.35
C GLU A 70 5.73 -7.87 -4.70
N TYR A 71 4.60 -7.90 -5.39
CA TYR A 71 3.34 -7.37 -4.89
C TYR A 71 2.65 -8.35 -3.96
N GLN A 72 2.41 -7.94 -2.71
CA GLN A 72 1.77 -8.77 -1.69
C GLN A 72 0.30 -8.39 -1.51
N TRP A 73 -0.58 -9.40 -1.55
CA TRP A 73 -2.03 -9.26 -1.32
C TRP A 73 -2.42 -9.59 0.13
N SER A 74 -1.55 -10.29 0.86
CA SER A 74 -1.71 -10.54 2.29
C SER A 74 -0.34 -10.75 2.94
N THR A 75 -0.26 -10.51 4.24
CA THR A 75 0.94 -10.76 5.05
C THR A 75 1.08 -12.23 5.46
N ASN A 76 0.03 -13.04 5.28
CA ASN A 76 0.06 -14.49 5.46
C ASN A 76 0.68 -15.17 4.24
N GLN A 77 1.94 -14.86 3.96
CA GLN A 77 2.73 -15.76 3.14
C GLN A 77 3.16 -16.92 4.04
N PRO A 78 3.07 -18.19 3.59
CA PRO A 78 3.65 -19.29 4.35
C PRO A 78 5.10 -18.93 4.67
N LEU A 79 5.45 -19.11 5.94
CA LEU A 79 6.70 -18.72 6.60
C LEU A 79 7.96 -19.44 6.02
N GLU A 80 7.92 -19.89 4.77
CA GLU A 80 8.95 -20.66 4.06
C GLU A 80 9.99 -19.74 3.37
N ARG A 81 10.20 -18.52 3.88
CA ARG A 81 11.26 -17.63 3.37
C ARG A 81 12.21 -17.07 4.43
N PHE A 82 11.96 -17.33 5.72
CA PHE A 82 12.79 -16.84 6.83
C PHE A 82 13.53 -17.94 7.60
N SER A 83 13.49 -19.21 7.16
CA SER A 83 14.08 -20.34 7.90
C SER A 83 15.29 -21.01 7.25
N ALA A 84 15.85 -20.45 6.17
CA ALA A 84 17.04 -21.02 5.55
C ALA A 84 18.29 -20.18 5.85
N GLU A 85 18.63 -20.01 7.13
CA GLU A 85 19.97 -19.58 7.59
C GLU A 85 20.14 -19.87 9.10
N MET A 86 20.44 -21.14 9.43
CA MET A 86 21.30 -21.52 10.56
C MET A 86 22.37 -22.47 10.05
#